data_AF-A0A7C5MG94-F1
#
_entry.id   AF-A0A7C5MG94-F1
#
_cell.length_a   1.000
_cell.length_b   1.000
_cell.length_c   1.000
_cell.angle_alpha   90.00
_cell.angle_beta   90.00
_cell.angle_gamma   90.00
#
_symmetry.space_group_name_H-M   'P 1'
#
loop_
_entity.id
_entity.type
_entity.pdbx_description
1 polymer ?
#
loop_
_entity_poly.entity_id
_entity_poly.type
_entity_poly.pdbx_seq_one_letter_code
_entity_poly.pdbx_strand_id
1 'polypeptide(L)'
;MNEPTPPRRESPGENVAWIAGAVLILLGIIFLVLNLTGLYLANWWALFILIPALGSFAAAWRAYQEAGGRFTAAVRGPAIGGLVLLALTFIFLFRLDWGRIWPIFLIIGGLAALFSALGK
;
A
#
# COMPACT_ATOMS: atom_id res chain seq x y z
N MET A 1 -37.11 44.35 1.07
CA MET A 1 -35.68 44.39 1.38
C MET A 1 -35.24 42.94 1.53
N ASN A 2 -34.56 42.37 0.53
CA ASN A 2 -34.06 41.00 0.59
C ASN A 2 -32.63 41.07 1.12
N GLU A 3 -32.37 40.50 2.29
CA GLU A 3 -31.02 40.40 2.81
C GLU A 3 -30.20 39.44 1.92
N PRO A 4 -28.98 39.81 1.49
CA PRO A 4 -28.11 38.87 0.81
C PRO A 4 -27.63 37.84 1.83
N THR A 5 -27.97 36.56 1.59
CA THR A 5 -27.46 35.44 2.39
C THR A 5 -25.92 35.44 2.37
N PRO A 6 -25.24 35.35 3.53
CA PRO A 6 -23.79 35.36 3.56
C PRO A 6 -23.22 34.14 2.82
N PRO A 7 -22.09 34.28 2.12
CA PRO A 7 -21.48 33.18 1.41
C PRO A 7 -21.08 32.08 2.41
N ARG A 8 -21.59 30.85 2.18
CA ARG A 8 -21.13 29.65 2.88
C ARG A 8 -19.64 29.50 2.59
N ARG A 9 -18.79 29.72 3.59
CA ARG A 9 -17.36 29.43 3.49
C ARG A 9 -17.21 27.92 3.42
N GLU A 10 -17.11 27.36 2.22
CA GLU A 10 -16.59 26.01 2.03
C GLU A 10 -15.17 26.01 2.59
N SER A 11 -14.97 25.36 3.74
CA SER A 11 -13.70 25.33 4.45
C SER A 11 -12.66 24.61 3.59
N PRO A 12 -11.70 25.32 2.97
CA PRO A 12 -10.72 24.69 2.07
C PRO A 12 -9.77 23.72 2.80
N GLY A 13 -9.86 23.64 4.13
CA GLY A 13 -9.02 22.82 5.01
C GLY A 13 -9.51 21.40 5.28
N GLU A 14 -10.75 21.03 4.92
CA GLU A 14 -11.26 19.68 5.20
C GLU A 14 -10.46 18.59 4.47
N ASN A 15 -10.17 18.82 3.18
CA ASN A 15 -9.37 17.91 2.36
C ASN A 15 -7.93 17.78 2.87
N VAL A 16 -7.31 18.90 3.28
CA VAL A 16 -5.92 18.89 3.78
C VAL A 16 -5.83 18.18 5.12
N ALA A 17 -6.79 18.42 6.02
CA ALA A 17 -6.84 17.77 7.33
C ALA A 17 -7.03 16.25 7.21
N TRP A 18 -7.89 15.80 6.30
CA TRP A 18 -8.11 14.36 6.08
C TRP A 18 -6.88 13.68 5.47
N ILE A 19 -6.23 14.29 4.48
CA ILE A 19 -4.98 13.78 3.89
C ILE A 19 -3.88 13.71 4.94
N ALA A 20 -3.72 14.76 5.76
CA ALA A 20 -2.74 14.78 6.83
C ALA A 20 -2.98 13.65 7.85
N GLY A 21 -4.25 13.42 8.24
CA GLY A 21 -4.63 12.31 9.10
C GLY A 21 -4.30 10.95 8.50
N ALA A 22 -4.64 10.73 7.23
CA ALA A 22 -4.33 9.48 6.52
C ALA A 22 -2.81 9.22 6.43
N VAL A 23 -2.02 10.26 6.11
CA VAL A 23 -0.55 10.18 6.09
C VAL A 23 0.00 9.83 7.47
N LEU A 24 -0.54 10.43 8.53
CA LEU A 24 -0.09 10.20 9.90
C LEU A 24 -0.42 8.78 10.38
N ILE A 25 -1.60 8.26 10.05
CA ILE A 25 -1.97 6.85 10.28
C ILE A 25 -1.00 5.92 9.54
N LEU A 26 -0.75 6.19 8.26
CA LEU A 26 0.15 5.38 7.45
C LEU A 26 1.57 5.36 8.03
N LEU A 27 2.10 6.52 8.43
CA LEU A 27 3.39 6.63 9.12
C LEU A 27 3.40 5.87 10.45
N GLY A 28 2.32 5.96 11.23
CA GLY A 28 2.15 5.22 12.48
C GLY A 28 2.20 3.70 12.27
N ILE A 29 1.50 3.18 11.26
CA ILE A 29 1.54 1.76 10.89
C ILE A 29 2.95 1.34 10.48
N ILE A 30 3.62 2.15 9.65
CA ILE A 30 5.01 1.88 9.22
C ILE A 30 5.93 1.80 10.45
N PHE A 31 5.88 2.78 11.35
CA PHE A 31 6.71 2.77 12.56
C PHE A 31 6.39 1.61 13.50
N LEU A 32 5.11 1.25 13.64
CA LEU A 32 4.70 0.10 14.44
C LEU A 32 5.30 -1.20 13.88
N VAL A 33 5.21 -1.41 12.57
CA VAL A 33 5.80 -2.59 11.92
C VAL A 33 7.32 -2.61 12.08
N LEU A 34 8.00 -1.48 11.84
CA LEU A 34 9.45 -1.37 12.01
C LEU A 34 9.87 -1.73 13.44
N ASN A 35 9.14 -1.24 14.44
CA ASN A 35 9.45 -1.49 15.85
C ASN A 35 9.19 -2.94 16.26
N LEU A 36 8.08 -3.54 15.81
CA LEU A 36 7.73 -4.93 16.14
C LEU A 36 8.62 -5.97 15.44
N THR A 37 9.04 -5.69 14.21
CA THR A 37 9.81 -6.64 13.40
C THR A 37 11.32 -6.46 13.53
N GLY A 38 11.78 -5.36 14.13
CA GLY A 38 13.20 -4.98 14.14
C GLY A 38 13.75 -4.67 12.75
N LEU A 39 12.88 -4.48 11.75
CA LEU A 39 13.27 -4.08 10.41
C LEU A 39 13.76 -2.64 10.43
N TYR A 40 14.81 -2.36 9.66
CA TYR A 40 15.30 -1.00 9.44
C TYR A 40 15.12 -0.61 7.97
N LEU A 41 14.94 0.68 7.72
CA LEU A 41 14.83 1.26 6.39
C LEU A 41 16.22 1.22 5.74
N ALA A 42 16.53 0.14 5.02
CA ALA A 42 17.81 -0.01 4.33
C ALA A 42 17.93 0.96 3.15
N ASN A 43 16.86 1.07 2.36
CA ASN A 43 16.81 1.91 1.17
C ASN A 43 15.71 2.97 1.33
N TRP A 44 15.94 3.99 2.17
CA TRP A 44 14.98 5.08 2.41
C TRP A 44 14.53 5.79 1.12
N TRP A 45 15.38 5.83 0.10
CA TRP A 45 15.05 6.37 -1.22
C TRP A 45 13.93 5.59 -1.93
N ALA A 46 13.68 4.33 -1.58
CA ALA A 46 12.60 3.54 -2.15
C ALA A 46 11.22 4.16 -1.84
N LEU A 47 11.12 5.05 -0.85
CA LEU A 47 9.91 5.88 -0.62
C LEU A 47 9.55 6.74 -1.85
N PHE A 48 10.50 7.07 -2.73
CA PHE A 48 10.21 7.76 -3.98
C PHE A 48 9.38 6.92 -4.95
N ILE A 49 9.46 5.59 -4.86
CA ILE A 49 8.65 4.65 -5.66
C ILE A 49 7.19 4.64 -5.16
N LEU A 50 6.95 5.05 -3.91
CA LEU A 50 5.60 5.20 -3.37
C LEU A 50 4.82 6.31 -4.07
N ILE A 51 5.49 7.35 -4.58
CA ILE A 51 4.83 8.47 -5.29
C ILE A 51 4.07 7.99 -6.55
N PRO A 52 4.69 7.28 -7.52
CA PRO A 52 3.97 6.74 -8.67
C PRO A 52 3.02 5.60 -8.29
N ALA A 53 3.28 4.87 -7.19
CA ALA A 53 2.33 3.87 -6.67
C ALA A 53 1.01 4.53 -6.24
N LEU A 54 1.09 5.60 -5.44
CA LEU A 54 -0.06 6.41 -5.04
C LEU A 54 -0.76 7.03 -6.25
N GLY A 55 -0.02 7.49 -7.25
CA GLY A 55 -0.58 7.98 -8.52
C GLY A 55 -1.42 6.91 -9.24
N SER A 56 -0.93 5.67 -9.28
CA SER A 56 -1.63 4.54 -9.88
C SER A 56 -2.88 4.14 -9.08
N PHE A 57 -2.83 4.17 -7.74
CA PHE A 57 -4.01 3.96 -6.91
C PHE A 57 -5.04 5.08 -7.03
N ALA A 58 -4.60 6.34 -7.13
CA ALA A 58 -5.50 7.48 -7.38
C ALA A 58 -6.19 7.34 -8.75
N ALA A 59 -5.48 6.89 -9.79
CA ALA A 59 -6.06 6.59 -11.09
C ALA A 59 -7.07 5.42 -11.01
N ALA A 60 -6.75 4.36 -10.27
CA ALA A 60 -7.67 3.24 -10.04
C ALA A 60 -8.95 3.71 -9.33
N TRP A 61 -8.82 4.58 -8.32
CA TRP A 61 -9.94 5.13 -7.57
C TRP A 61 -10.85 5.99 -8.44
N ARG A 62 -10.27 6.86 -9.28
CA ARG A 62 -11.02 7.66 -10.26
C ARG A 62 -11.77 6.76 -11.25
N ALA A 63 -11.09 5.76 -11.83
CA ALA A 63 -11.72 4.80 -12.74
C ALA A 63 -12.86 4.01 -12.06
N TYR A 64 -12.74 3.71 -10.76
CA TYR A 64 -13.78 3.02 -10.00
C TYR A 64 -15.02 3.91 -9.78
N GLN A 65 -14.81 5.19 -9.46
CA GLN A 65 -15.89 6.17 -9.32
C GLN A 65 -16.59 6.42 -10.65
N GLU A 66 -15.83 6.59 -11.74
CA GLU A 66 -16.36 6.77 -13.10
C GLU A 66 -17.16 5.55 -13.59
N ALA A 67 -16.76 4.34 -13.17
CA ALA A 67 -17.48 3.10 -13.48
C ALA A 67 -18.71 2.86 -12.59
N GLY A 68 -19.10 3.83 -11.73
CA GLY A 68 -20.24 3.71 -10.83
C GLY A 68 -20.07 2.61 -9.79
N GLY A 69 -18.84 2.39 -9.30
CA GLY A 69 -18.52 1.34 -8.33
C GLY A 69 -18.31 -0.06 -8.93
N ARG A 70 -18.13 -0.17 -10.24
CA ARG A 70 -17.85 -1.45 -10.91
C ARG A 70 -16.35 -1.66 -11.07
N PHE A 71 -15.88 -2.85 -10.69
CA PHE A 71 -14.52 -3.30 -11.00
C PHE A 71 -14.40 -3.67 -12.48
N THR A 72 -14.01 -2.71 -13.31
CA THR A 72 -13.78 -2.90 -14.75
C THR A 72 -12.30 -3.09 -15.07
N ALA A 73 -11.98 -3.44 -16.32
CA ALA A 73 -10.59 -3.55 -16.79
C ALA A 73 -9.79 -2.24 -16.60
N ALA A 74 -10.47 -1.09 -16.70
CA ALA A 74 -9.88 0.23 -16.49
C ALA A 74 -9.47 0.49 -15.03
N VAL A 75 -10.14 -0.16 -14.05
CA VAL A 75 -9.74 -0.12 -12.63
C VAL A 75 -8.58 -1.06 -12.37
N ARG A 76 -8.63 -2.27 -12.97
CA ARG A 76 -7.63 -3.33 -12.75
C ARG A 76 -6.21 -2.92 -13.17
N GLY A 77 -6.05 -2.27 -14.32
CA GLY A 77 -4.72 -1.88 -14.81
C GLY A 77 -3.94 -1.02 -13.82
N PRO A 78 -4.45 0.17 -13.44
CA PRO A 78 -3.80 1.03 -12.46
C PRO A 78 -3.71 0.41 -11.06
N ALA A 79 -4.71 -0.39 -10.64
CA ALA A 79 -4.65 -1.08 -9.34
C ALA A 79 -3.50 -2.11 -9.27
N ILE A 80 -3.33 -2.92 -10.32
CA ILE A 80 -2.23 -3.89 -10.41
C ILE A 80 -0.89 -3.16 -10.50
N GLY A 81 -0.80 -2.10 -11.32
CA GLY A 81 0.41 -1.29 -11.43
C GLY A 81 0.82 -0.68 -10.08
N GLY A 82 -0.13 -0.10 -9.35
CA GLY A 82 0.09 0.42 -7.99
C GLY A 82 0.55 -0.66 -7.02
N LEU A 83 -0.05 -1.86 -7.08
CA LEU A 83 0.32 -3.00 -6.23
C LEU A 83 1.74 -3.50 -6.51
N VAL A 84 2.13 -3.56 -7.78
CA VAL A 84 3.50 -3.93 -8.18
C VAL A 84 4.51 -2.91 -7.67
N LEU A 85 4.25 -1.61 -7.84
CA LEU A 85 5.13 -0.55 -7.35
C LEU A 85 5.22 -0.55 -5.82
N LEU A 86 4.12 -0.84 -5.12
CA LEU A 86 4.08 -0.98 -3.67
C LEU A 86 4.89 -2.20 -3.20
N ALA A 87 4.77 -3.34 -3.87
CA ALA A 87 5.58 -4.53 -3.60
C ALA A 87 7.08 -4.26 -3.82
N LEU A 88 7.45 -3.61 -4.94
CA LEU A 88 8.83 -3.20 -5.21
C LEU A 88 9.35 -2.26 -4.13
N THR A 89 8.53 -1.28 -3.72
CA THR A 89 8.87 -0.36 -2.64
C THR A 89 9.25 -1.15 -1.39
N PHE A 90 8.42 -2.09 -0.93
CA PHE A 90 8.75 -2.88 0.26
C PHE A 90 9.99 -3.77 0.10
N ILE A 91 10.16 -4.43 -1.05
CA ILE A 91 11.34 -5.27 -1.33
C ILE A 91 12.63 -4.44 -1.21
N PHE A 92 12.66 -3.26 -1.82
CA PHE A 92 13.83 -2.38 -1.74
C PHE A 92 13.96 -1.77 -0.36
N LEU A 93 12.88 -1.20 0.19
CA LEU A 93 12.87 -0.45 1.44
C LEU A 93 13.46 -1.27 2.60
N PHE A 94 13.10 -2.55 2.68
CA PHE A 94 13.57 -3.46 3.72
C PHE A 94 14.79 -4.30 3.31
N ARG A 95 15.27 -4.18 2.06
CA ARG A 95 16.35 -5.00 1.48
C ARG A 95 16.17 -6.48 1.88
N LEU A 96 14.99 -7.03 1.58
CA LEU A 96 14.69 -8.43 1.92
C LEU A 96 15.79 -9.33 1.35
N ASP A 97 16.55 -9.97 2.24
CA ASP A 97 17.65 -10.83 1.86
C ASP A 97 17.08 -12.20 1.45
N TRP A 98 17.12 -12.48 0.15
CA TRP A 98 16.76 -13.80 -0.39
C TRP A 98 17.55 -14.93 0.27
N GLY A 99 18.78 -14.67 0.73
CA GLY A 99 19.62 -15.59 1.50
C GLY A 99 19.16 -15.84 2.94
N ARG A 100 18.25 -15.03 3.49
CA ARG A 100 17.64 -15.23 4.80
C ARG A 100 16.27 -15.91 4.72
N ILE A 101 15.56 -15.71 3.61
CA ILE A 101 14.17 -16.18 3.42
C ILE A 101 14.13 -17.60 2.84
N TRP A 102 15.15 -18.02 2.07
CA TRP A 102 15.19 -19.34 1.44
C TRP A 102 15.01 -20.56 2.40
N PRO A 103 15.46 -20.55 3.68
CA PRO A 103 15.26 -21.69 4.58
C PRO A 103 13.78 -21.99 4.86
N ILE A 104 12.90 -21.01 4.73
CA ILE A 104 11.44 -21.21 4.87
C ILE A 104 10.93 -22.16 3.78
N PHE A 105 11.43 -22.03 2.55
CA PHE A 105 11.06 -22.92 1.45
C PHE A 105 11.57 -24.35 1.68
N LEU A 106 12.76 -24.51 2.27
CA LEU A 106 13.23 -25.84 2.70
C LEU A 106 12.34 -26.46 3.77
N ILE A 107 11.90 -25.67 4.77
CA ILE A 107 11.00 -26.16 5.82
C ILE A 107 9.67 -26.64 5.20
N ILE A 108 9.09 -25.85 4.29
CA ILE A 108 7.87 -26.21 3.58
C ILE A 108 8.09 -27.49 2.75
N GLY A 109 9.19 -27.60 2.01
CA GLY A 109 9.53 -28.78 1.24
C GLY A 109 9.74 -30.03 2.10
N GLY A 110 10.43 -29.88 3.24
CA GLY A 110 10.66 -30.95 4.20
C GLY A 110 9.36 -31.43 4.86
N LEU A 111 8.47 -30.52 5.25
CA LEU A 111 7.15 -30.85 5.77
C LEU A 111 6.30 -31.56 4.71
N ALA A 112 6.30 -31.08 3.46
CA ALA A 112 5.58 -31.72 2.36
C ALA A 112 6.08 -33.15 2.11
N ALA A 113 7.40 -33.36 2.12
CA ALA A 113 8.00 -34.69 1.99
C ALA A 113 7.65 -35.60 3.19
N LEU A 114 7.66 -35.06 4.41
CA LEU A 114 7.29 -35.79 5.62
C LEU A 114 5.82 -36.23 5.58
N PHE A 115 4.89 -35.32 5.28
CA PHE A 115 3.47 -35.67 5.16
C PHE A 115 3.20 -36.64 4.00
N SER A 116 3.93 -36.53 2.89
CA SER A 116 3.87 -37.49 1.78
C SER A 116 4.36 -38.90 2.17
N ALA A 117 5.35 -38.98 3.07
CA ALA A 117 5.86 -40.24 3.59
C ALA A 117 4.96 -40.88 4.66
N LEU A 118 4.29 -40.06 5.48
CA LEU A 118 3.34 -40.49 6.53
C LEU A 118 1.92 -40.81 6.00
N GLY A 119 1.57 -40.32 4.80
CA GLY A 119 0.31 -40.62 4.12
C GLY A 119 0.30 -41.92 3.32
N LYS A 120 1.32 -42.77 3.48
CA LYS A 120 1.38 -44.17 3.01
C LYS A 120 1.21 -45.12 4.18
#